data_AF-A0A138A7Q9-F1
#
_entry.id   AF-A0A138A7Q9-F1
#
_cell.length_a   1.000
_cell.length_b   1.000
_cell.length_c   1.000
_cell.angle_alpha   90.00
_cell.angle_beta   90.00
_cell.angle_gamma   90.00
#
_symmetry.space_group_name_H-M   'P 1'
#
loop_
_entity.id
_entity.type
_entity.pdbx_description
1 polymer ?
#
loop_
_entity_poly.entity_id
_entity_poly.type
_entity_poly.pdbx_seq_one_letter_code
_entity_poly.pdbx_strand_id
1 'polypeptide(L)'
;MPAQAWVTLIVGLVAAIGVVATWRQKVEADRRAEWWRRVSWAFDHVLSGDDQRVTFGWTILIRLRESRLATRDDRAVFGFLADDWIINDNEDEQAEGGYL
;
A
#
# COMPACT_ATOMS: atom_id res chain seq x y z
N MET A 1 -46.99 1.75 26.64
CA MET A 1 -46.12 2.88 26.23
C MET A 1 -44.99 2.30 25.37
N PRO A 2 -44.87 2.69 24.09
CA PRO A 2 -43.96 2.07 23.10
C PRO A 2 -42.50 2.52 23.28
N ALA A 3 -42.05 2.67 24.53
CA ALA A 3 -40.71 3.11 24.89
C ALA A 3 -39.60 2.13 24.51
N GLN A 4 -39.90 1.06 23.76
CA GLN A 4 -38.97 0.01 23.37
C GLN A 4 -38.74 -0.08 21.85
N ALA A 5 -39.65 0.48 21.03
CA ALA A 5 -39.54 0.39 19.57
C ALA A 5 -38.38 1.23 19.01
N TRP A 6 -38.10 2.37 19.62
CA TRP A 6 -36.95 3.20 19.24
C TRP A 6 -35.62 2.54 19.61
N VAL A 7 -35.57 1.77 20.71
CA VAL A 7 -34.39 1.01 21.13
C VAL A 7 -34.06 -0.09 20.12
N THR A 8 -35.06 -0.86 19.68
CA THR A 8 -34.82 -1.92 18.69
C THR A 8 -34.39 -1.37 17.33
N LEU A 9 -34.88 -0.19 16.93
CA LEU A 9 -34.40 0.49 15.73
C LEU A 9 -32.94 0.92 15.86
N ILE A 10 -32.53 1.46 17.01
CA ILE A 10 -31.13 1.83 17.26
C ILE A 10 -30.23 0.58 17.23
N VAL A 11 -30.64 -0.49 17.93
CA VAL A 11 -29.88 -1.74 17.96
C VAL A 11 -29.76 -2.34 16.55
N GLY A 12 -30.85 -2.34 15.77
CA GLY A 12 -30.85 -2.78 14.38
C GLY A 12 -29.92 -1.95 13.50
N LEU A 13 -29.92 -0.62 13.66
CA LEU A 13 -29.05 0.28 12.91
C LEU A 13 -27.57 0.06 13.23
N VAL A 14 -27.21 -0.06 14.51
CA VAL A 14 -25.83 -0.31 14.94
C VAL A 14 -25.35 -1.66 14.43
N ALA A 15 -26.19 -2.70 14.51
CA ALA A 15 -25.87 -4.01 13.96
C ALA A 15 -25.62 -3.95 12.44
N ALA A 16 -26.48 -3.25 11.69
CA ALA A 16 -26.31 -3.08 10.25
C ALA A 16 -25.01 -2.34 9.89
N ILE A 17 -24.67 -1.27 10.62
CA ILE A 17 -23.41 -0.54 10.44
C ILE A 17 -22.21 -1.45 10.73
N GLY A 18 -22.27 -2.23 11.82
CA GLY A 18 -21.22 -3.18 12.18
C GLY A 18 -20.95 -4.22 11.09
N VAL A 19 -22.01 -4.78 10.49
CA VAL A 19 -21.91 -5.73 9.37
C VAL A 19 -21.28 -5.07 8.14
N VAL A 20 -21.75 -3.89 7.75
CA VAL A 20 -21.21 -3.16 6.60
C VAL A 20 -19.75 -2.78 6.81
N ALA A 21 -19.39 -2.30 8.00
CA ALA A 21 -18.03 -1.95 8.35
C ALA A 21 -17.10 -3.17 8.30
N THR A 22 -17.52 -4.28 8.90
CA THR A 22 -16.76 -5.55 8.89
C THR A 22 -16.57 -6.07 7.47
N TRP A 23 -17.62 -6.00 6.64
CA TRP A 23 -17.54 -6.43 5.25
C TRP A 23 -16.57 -5.57 4.44
N ARG A 24 -16.58 -4.25 4.64
CA ARG A 24 -15.63 -3.33 4.00
C ARG A 24 -14.19 -3.57 4.46
N GLN A 25 -13.98 -3.81 5.76
CA GLN A 25 -12.66 -4.17 6.28
C GLN A 25 -12.13 -5.45 5.65
N LYS A 26 -12.99 -6.47 5.51
CA LYS A 26 -12.61 -7.74 4.87
C LYS A 26 -12.22 -7.54 3.40
N VAL A 27 -13.02 -6.81 2.63
CA VAL A 27 -12.71 -6.53 1.21
C VAL A 27 -11.41 -5.75 1.07
N GLU A 28 -11.13 -4.80 1.96
CA GLU A 28 -9.88 -4.04 1.92
C GLU A 28 -8.67 -4.90 2.33
N ALA A 29 -8.83 -5.76 3.34
CA ALA A 29 -7.79 -6.70 3.76
C ALA A 29 -7.45 -7.70 2.64
N ASP A 30 -8.46 -8.26 1.96
CA ASP A 30 -8.28 -9.18 0.85
C ASP A 30 -7.56 -8.50 -0.33
N ARG A 31 -7.93 -7.25 -0.66
CA ARG A 31 -7.25 -6.44 -1.69
C ARG A 31 -5.77 -6.21 -1.35
N ARG A 32 -5.45 -5.91 -0.10
CA ARG A 32 -4.06 -5.71 0.35
C ARG A 32 -3.25 -7.01 0.32
N ALA A 33 -3.86 -8.13 0.69
CA ALA A 33 -3.23 -9.45 0.62
C ALA A 33 -2.90 -9.85 -0.83
N GLU A 34 -3.83 -9.60 -1.77
CA GLU A 34 -3.59 -9.84 -3.19
C GLU A 34 -2.48 -8.94 -3.76
N TRP A 35 -2.45 -7.67 -3.35
CA TRP A 35 -1.39 -6.75 -3.75
C TRP A 35 -0.01 -7.24 -3.28
N TRP A 36 0.12 -7.56 -1.99
CA TRP A 36 1.38 -8.08 -1.42
C TRP A 36 1.84 -9.38 -2.08
N ARG A 37 0.91 -10.27 -2.43
CA ARG A 37 1.22 -11.50 -3.16
C ARG A 37 1.81 -11.22 -4.56
N ARG A 38 1.37 -10.17 -5.24
CA ARG A 38 1.93 -9.75 -6.54
C ARG A 38 3.28 -9.07 -6.38
N VAL A 39 3.45 -8.25 -5.34
CA VAL A 39 4.73 -7.61 -5.00
C VAL A 39 5.80 -8.66 -4.71
N SER A 40 5.52 -9.65 -3.85
CA SER A 40 6.48 -10.68 -3.49
C SER A 40 6.91 -11.53 -4.70
N TRP A 41 5.95 -11.89 -5.56
CA TRP A 41 6.24 -12.58 -6.81
C TRP A 41 7.14 -11.76 -7.73
N ALA A 42 6.92 -10.44 -7.84
CA ALA A 42 7.76 -9.58 -8.67
C ALA A 42 9.17 -9.40 -8.08
N PHE A 43 9.31 -9.31 -6.75
CA PHE A 43 10.60 -9.30 -6.08
C PHE A 43 11.41 -10.58 -6.30
N ASP A 44 10.77 -11.75 -6.23
CA ASP A 44 11.40 -13.04 -6.54
C ASP A 44 12.00 -13.07 -7.96
N HIS A 45 11.35 -12.39 -8.91
CA HIS A 45 11.85 -12.26 -10.28
C HIS A 45 12.98 -11.25 -10.42
N VAL A 46 12.92 -10.10 -9.72
CA VAL A 46 14.00 -9.11 -9.69
C VAL A 46 15.27 -9.66 -9.05
N LEU A 47 15.14 -10.55 -8.08
CA LEU A 47 16.26 -11.18 -7.39
C LEU A 47 16.74 -12.47 -8.08
N SER A 48 16.12 -12.86 -9.20
CA SER A 48 16.55 -14.02 -9.96
C SER A 48 17.84 -13.71 -10.73
N GLY A 49 18.74 -14.70 -10.88
CA GLY A 49 19.99 -14.54 -11.63
C GLY A 49 19.84 -14.57 -13.16
N ASP A 50 18.62 -14.36 -13.67
CA ASP A 50 18.27 -14.40 -15.10
C ASP A 50 17.83 -12.99 -15.52
N ASP A 51 18.67 -12.33 -16.32
CA ASP A 51 18.47 -10.92 -16.73
C ASP A 51 17.10 -10.64 -17.37
N GLN A 52 16.50 -11.62 -18.05
CA GLN A 52 15.16 -11.45 -18.64
C GLN A 52 14.07 -11.42 -17.56
N ARG A 53 14.20 -12.28 -16.55
CA ARG A 53 13.27 -12.32 -15.41
C ARG A 53 13.40 -11.09 -14.53
N VAL A 54 14.62 -10.58 -14.35
CA VAL A 54 14.87 -9.34 -13.61
C VAL A 54 14.16 -8.16 -14.28
N THR A 55 14.32 -8.00 -15.59
CA THR A 55 13.67 -6.94 -16.37
C THR A 55 12.15 -7.04 -16.31
N PHE A 56 11.62 -8.26 -16.36
CA PHE A 56 10.18 -8.51 -16.26
C PHE A 56 9.63 -8.19 -14.85
N GLY A 57 10.35 -8.58 -13.80
CA GLY A 57 10.02 -8.25 -12.41
C GLY A 57 9.95 -6.74 -12.17
N TRP A 58 10.94 -5.99 -12.67
CA TRP A 58 10.95 -4.53 -12.60
C TRP A 58 9.77 -3.87 -13.32
N THR A 59 9.45 -4.36 -14.52
CA THR A 59 8.28 -3.87 -15.29
C THR A 59 6.98 -4.05 -14.50
N ILE A 60 6.82 -5.19 -13.81
CA ILE A 60 5.63 -5.49 -13.02
C ILE A 60 5.57 -4.62 -11.76
N LEU A 61 6.70 -4.35 -11.09
CA LEU A 61 6.76 -3.45 -9.94
C LEU A 61 6.36 -2.01 -10.31
N ILE A 62 6.86 -1.49 -11.44
CA ILE A 62 6.50 -0.15 -11.94
C ILE A 62 5.00 -0.07 -12.23
N ARG A 63 4.43 -1.08 -12.87
CA ARG A 63 2.98 -1.15 -13.14
C ARG A 63 2.16 -1.26 -11.84
N LEU A 64 2.66 -1.98 -10.83
CA LEU A 64 2.00 -2.10 -9.54
C LEU A 64 1.98 -0.78 -8.76
N ARG A 65 3.00 0.05 -8.91
CA ARG A 65 3.09 1.40 -8.32
C ARG A 65 1.98 2.32 -8.83
N GLU A 66 1.65 2.24 -10.12
CA GLU A 66 0.61 3.04 -10.77
C GLU A 66 -0.81 2.50 -10.53
N SER A 67 -0.93 1.25 -10.10
CA SER A 67 -2.20 0.58 -9.88
C SER A 67 -2.93 1.12 -8.64
N ARG A 68 -4.21 1.49 -8.83
CA ARG A 68 -5.16 1.99 -7.83
C ARG A 68 -5.52 0.98 -6.70
N LEU A 69 -4.87 -0.19 -6.69
CA LEU A 69 -4.96 -1.22 -5.65
C LEU A 69 -3.95 -1.05 -4.51
N ALA A 70 -2.95 -0.16 -4.66
CA ALA A 70 -2.13 0.28 -3.55
C ALA A 70 -3.01 1.10 -2.57
N THR A 71 -3.24 0.57 -1.38
CA THR A 71 -3.94 1.28 -0.32
C THR A 71 -3.19 2.59 -0.03
N ARG A 72 -3.90 3.61 0.46
CA ARG A 72 -3.36 4.97 0.69
C ARG A 72 -2.08 4.98 1.55
N ASP A 73 -1.88 3.95 2.38
CA ASP A 73 -0.70 3.70 3.22
C ASP A 73 0.52 3.21 2.43
N ASP A 74 0.36 2.42 1.37
CA ASP A 74 1.50 1.83 0.65
C ASP A 74 2.24 2.90 -0.20
N ARG A 75 1.55 3.99 -0.55
CA ARG A 75 2.17 5.18 -1.16
C ARG A 75 3.10 5.93 -0.20
N ALA A 76 2.92 5.81 1.12
CA ALA A 76 3.79 6.45 2.10
C ALA A 76 5.16 5.75 2.19
N VAL A 77 5.21 4.43 1.99
CA VAL A 77 6.47 3.66 1.97
C VAL A 77 7.35 4.07 0.79
N PHE A 78 6.76 4.25 -0.40
CA PHE A 78 7.51 4.77 -1.55
C PHE A 78 7.89 6.25 -1.41
N GLY A 79 7.13 7.03 -0.63
CA GLY A 79 7.48 8.41 -0.28
C GLY A 79 8.72 8.46 0.61
N PHE A 80 8.81 7.59 1.61
CA PHE A 80 9.98 7.51 2.51
C PHE A 80 11.27 7.11 1.77
N LEU A 81 11.19 6.14 0.85
CA LEU A 81 12.35 5.75 0.02
C LEU A 81 12.78 6.85 -0.97
N ALA A 82 11.85 7.65 -1.46
CA ALA A 82 12.17 8.77 -2.35
C ALA A 82 12.77 9.96 -1.58
N ASP A 83 12.30 10.21 -0.37
CA ASP A 83 12.84 11.25 0.52
C ASP A 83 14.27 10.91 0.97
N ASP A 84 14.54 9.64 1.31
CA ASP A 84 15.88 9.17 1.67
C ASP A 84 16.88 9.28 0.50
N TRP A 85 16.46 8.98 -0.73
CA TRP A 85 17.33 9.14 -1.89
C TRP A 85 17.63 10.62 -2.20
N ILE A 86 16.63 11.50 -2.07
CA ILE A 86 16.80 12.94 -2.33
C ILE A 86 17.62 13.61 -1.22
N ILE A 87 17.49 13.18 0.04
CA ILE A 87 18.25 13.78 1.14
C ILE A 87 19.73 13.39 1.05
N ASN A 88 20.05 12.13 0.70
CA ASN A 88 21.45 11.69 0.57
C ASN A 88 22.17 12.29 -0.66
N ASP A 89 21.49 12.44 -1.81
CA ASP A 89 22.08 13.06 -3.02
C ASP A 89 22.52 14.53 -2.78
N ASN A 90 21.85 15.23 -1.84
CA ASN A 90 22.18 16.60 -1.46
C ASN A 90 23.36 16.72 -0.48
N GLU A 91 23.75 15.65 0.22
CA GLU A 91 24.93 15.65 1.11
C GLU A 91 26.22 15.41 0.31
N ASP A 92 26.12 14.63 -0.77
CA ASP A 92 27.22 14.27 -1.66
C ASP A 92 27.71 15.49 -2.48
N GLU A 93 26.77 16.28 -3.02
CA GLU A 93 27.08 17.52 -3.78
C GLU A 93 27.66 18.63 -2.89
N GLN A 94 27.25 18.71 -1.61
CA GLN A 94 27.77 19.71 -0.67
C GLN A 94 29.17 19.36 -0.14
N ALA A 95 29.51 18.06 -0.07
CA ALA A 95 30.84 17.61 0.31
C ALA A 95 31.89 17.83 -0.80
N GLU A 96 31.49 17.74 -2.08
CA GLU A 96 32.39 18.04 -3.22
C GLU A 96 32.49 19.54 -3.54
N GLY A 97 31.45 20.34 -3.29
CA GLY A 97 31.45 21.79 -3.53
C GLY A 97 32.23 22.63 -2.49
N GLY A 98 32.71 22.02 -1.40
CA GLY A 98 33.42 22.70 -0.31
C GLY A 98 34.94 22.84 -0.48
N TYR A 99 35.51 22.37 -1.60
CA TYR A 99 36.96 22.41 -1.88
C TYR A 99 37.34 23.29 -3.09
N LEU A 100 36.58 24.36 -3.35
CA LEU A 100 36.99 25.43 -4.28
C LEU A 100 36.79 26.82 -3.68
#